data_AF-A0A817XHG5-F1
#
_entry.id   AF-A0A817XHG5-F1
#
_cell.length_a   1.000
_cell.length_b   1.000
_cell.length_c   1.000
_cell.angle_alpha   90.00
_cell.angle_beta   90.00
_cell.angle_gamma   90.00
#
_symmetry.space_group_name_H-M   'P 1'
#
loop_
_entity.id
_entity.type
_entity.pdbx_description
1 polymer ?
#
loop_
_entity_poly.entity_id
_entity_poly.type
_entity_poly.pdbx_seq_one_letter_code
_entity_poly.pdbx_strand_id
1 'polypeptide(L)'
;MLVCNEEAENCMFSRCVSCENNFNNKILNIVNDPKQQIQWFQWIYQDGKTKKVEFNDTIEQCLAVLKEKLGPFWVHVFTKRKQAAFFSKK
;
A
#
# COMPACT_ATOMS: atom_id res chain seq x y z
N MET A 1 3.55 2.81 11.43
CA MET A 1 2.95 1.51 11.07
C MET A 1 1.50 1.73 10.65
N LEU A 2 1.12 1.28 9.44
CA LEU A 2 -0.23 1.43 8.88
C LEU A 2 -1.17 0.29 9.31
N VAL A 3 -0.62 -0.90 9.53
CA VAL A 3 -1.29 -2.04 10.18
C VAL A 3 -0.99 -2.05 11.68
N CYS A 4 -1.94 -2.50 12.50
CA CYS A 4 -1.79 -2.55 13.96
C CYS A 4 -0.93 -3.74 14.42
N ASN A 5 -1.03 -4.88 13.72
CA ASN A 5 -0.27 -6.09 14.01
C ASN A 5 0.05 -6.81 12.70
N GLU A 6 1.34 -6.95 12.37
CA GLU A 6 1.77 -7.56 11.11
C GLU A 6 1.69 -9.09 11.08
N GLU A 7 1.44 -9.72 12.23
CA GLU A 7 1.27 -11.17 12.38
C GLU A 7 -0.20 -11.59 12.38
N ALA A 8 -1.11 -10.65 12.56
CA ALA A 8 -2.55 -10.89 12.59
C ALA A 8 -3.15 -10.80 11.19
N GLU A 9 -3.79 -11.88 10.74
CA GLU A 9 -4.44 -11.94 9.42
C GLU A 9 -5.43 -10.79 9.21
N ASN A 10 -6.28 -10.51 10.22
CA ASN A 10 -7.28 -9.45 10.15
C ASN A 10 -6.68 -8.06 9.86
N CYS A 11 -5.48 -7.77 10.38
CA CYS A 11 -4.79 -6.51 10.09
C CYS A 11 -4.22 -6.51 8.67
N MET A 12 -3.57 -7.61 8.26
CA MET A 12 -2.90 -7.70 6.96
C MET A 12 -3.85 -7.88 5.77
N PHE A 13 -5.09 -8.28 6.03
CA PHE A 13 -6.16 -8.44 5.02
C PHE A 13 -7.09 -7.23 4.97
N SER A 14 -6.73 -6.12 5.60
CA SER A 14 -7.53 -4.89 5.66
C SER A 14 -8.93 -5.09 6.28
N ARG A 15 -9.08 -6.03 7.22
CA ARG A 15 -10.34 -6.32 7.93
C ARG A 15 -10.41 -5.70 9.33
N CYS A 16 -9.34 -5.01 9.75
CA CYS A 16 -9.26 -4.37 11.06
C CYS A 16 -9.71 -2.91 10.96
N VAL A 17 -10.79 -2.57 11.67
CA VAL A 17 -11.36 -1.20 11.73
C VAL A 17 -10.32 -0.17 12.19
N SER A 18 -9.46 -0.52 13.15
CA SER A 18 -8.38 0.37 13.60
C SER A 18 -7.33 0.61 12.52
N CYS A 19 -7.06 -0.38 11.67
CA CYS A 19 -6.10 -0.24 10.56
C CYS A 19 -6.64 0.64 9.44
N GLU A 20 -7.95 0.57 9.16
CA GLU A 20 -8.61 1.36 8.11
C GLU A 20 -8.36 2.86 8.30
N ASN A 21 -8.44 3.34 9.55
CA ASN A 21 -8.24 4.74 9.89
C ASN A 21 -6.76 5.16 9.93
N ASN A 22 -5.81 4.23 10.01
CA ASN A 22 -4.40 4.58 10.12
C ASN A 22 -3.85 5.25 8.86
N PHE A 23 -4.34 4.88 7.67
CA PHE A 23 -3.90 5.54 6.44
C PHE A 23 -4.32 7.01 6.45
N ASN A 24 -5.57 7.29 6.81
CA ASN A 24 -6.06 8.66 6.88
C ASN A 24 -5.28 9.45 7.94
N ASN A 25 -5.15 8.90 9.15
CA ASN A 25 -4.51 9.60 10.27
C ASN A 25 -3.01 9.84 10.10
N LYS A 26 -2.29 8.92 9.43
CA LYS A 26 -0.82 8.97 9.35
C LYS A 26 -0.29 9.46 8.00
N ILE A 27 -1.12 9.49 6.97
CA ILE A 27 -0.73 9.88 5.61
C ILE A 27 -1.61 11.03 5.11
N LEU A 28 -2.93 10.86 5.02
CA LEU A 28 -3.79 11.91 4.43
C LEU A 28 -3.80 13.20 5.27
N ASN A 29 -3.95 13.07 6.59
CA ASN A 29 -4.12 14.22 7.47
C ASN A 29 -2.83 15.06 7.65
N ILE A 30 -1.68 14.57 7.20
CA ILE A 30 -0.40 15.31 7.26
C ILE A 30 -0.10 16.06 5.95
N VAL A 31 -0.95 15.90 4.93
CA VAL A 31 -0.78 16.58 3.64
C VAL A 31 -1.36 17.99 3.75
N ASN A 32 -0.50 19.00 3.64
CA ASN A 32 -0.90 20.41 3.78
C ASN A 32 -1.69 20.92 2.57
N ASP A 33 -1.34 20.49 1.35
CA ASP A 33 -2.04 20.87 0.12
C ASP A 33 -2.28 19.63 -0.76
N PRO A 34 -3.44 18.95 -0.61
CA PRO A 34 -3.77 17.76 -1.41
C PRO A 34 -3.85 18.04 -2.91
N LYS A 35 -4.09 19.29 -3.31
CA LYS A 35 -4.25 19.69 -4.72
C LYS A 35 -2.92 20.11 -5.35
N GLN A 36 -1.83 20.15 -4.59
CA GLN A 36 -0.50 20.41 -5.11
C GLN A 36 -0.16 19.40 -6.22
N GLN A 37 0.30 19.91 -7.36
CA GLN A 37 0.82 19.09 -8.46
C GLN A 37 2.19 18.53 -8.11
N ILE A 38 2.38 17.24 -8.35
CA ILE A 38 3.61 16.52 -8.13
C ILE A 38 3.93 15.61 -9.31
N GLN A 39 5.22 15.40 -9.54
CA GLN A 39 5.72 14.39 -10.44
C GLN A 39 6.01 13.12 -9.64
N TRP A 40 5.47 11.98 -10.07
CA TRP A 40 5.71 10.69 -9.43
C TRP A 40 5.75 9.56 -10.46
N PHE A 41 6.21 8.39 -10.03
CA PHE A 41 6.40 7.25 -10.91
C PHE A 41 5.69 6.01 -10.39
N GLN A 42 5.13 5.22 -11.30
CA GLN A 42 4.55 3.92 -10.99
C GLN A 42 5.09 2.85 -11.94
N TRP A 43 5.27 1.64 -11.44
CA TRP A 43 5.44 0.47 -12.28
C TRP A 43 4.06 -0.05 -12.69
N ILE A 44 3.75 -0.05 -13.98
CA ILE A 44 2.51 -0.60 -14.54
C ILE A 44 2.82 -1.77 -15.46
N TYR A 45 1.92 -2.75 -15.52
CA TYR A 45 2.01 -3.86 -16.46
C TYR A 45 1.19 -3.53 -17.70
N GLN A 46 1.84 -3.37 -18.85
CA GLN A 46 1.22 -3.02 -20.12
C GLN A 46 1.94 -3.74 -21.26
N ASP A 47 1.19 -4.30 -22.21
CA ASP A 47 1.72 -5.05 -23.36
C ASP A 47 2.64 -6.21 -22.98
N GLY A 48 2.29 -6.93 -21.90
CA GLY A 48 3.07 -8.07 -21.42
C GLY A 48 4.37 -7.70 -20.69
N LYS A 49 4.64 -6.41 -20.46
CA LYS A 49 5.89 -5.92 -19.84
C LYS A 49 5.60 -4.96 -18.70
N THR A 50 6.45 -5.00 -17.68
CA THR A 50 6.46 -4.01 -16.60
C THR A 50 7.22 -2.78 -17.05
N LYS A 51 6.57 -1.61 -17.06
CA LYS A 51 7.16 -0.33 -17.47
C LYS A 51 7.05 0.66 -16.30
N LYS A 52 8.09 1.47 -16.12
CA LYS A 52 8.04 2.63 -15.20
C LYS A 52 7.42 3.79 -15.97
N VAL A 53 6.29 4.29 -15.48
CA VAL A 53 5.55 5.39 -16.09
C VAL A 53 5.56 6.57 -15.14
N GLU A 54 5.74 7.75 -15.73
CA GLU A 54 5.70 9.03 -15.03
C GLU A 54 4.29 9.60 -15.06
N PHE A 55 3.88 10.17 -13.94
CA PHE A 55 2.61 10.85 -13.74
C PHE A 55 2.89 12.25 -13.23
N ASN A 56 2.11 13.21 -13.73
CA ASN A 56 2.12 14.60 -13.32
C ASN A 56 0.69 14.92 -12.87
N ASP A 57 0.43 14.65 -11.59
CA ASP A 57 -0.91 14.66 -10.99
C ASP A 57 -0.88 15.32 -9.61
N THR A 58 -2.04 15.50 -8.99
CA THR A 58 -2.13 16.01 -7.62
C THR A 58 -1.65 14.99 -6.57
N ILE A 59 -1.23 15.47 -5.40
CA ILE A 59 -0.92 14.62 -4.24
C ILE A 59 -2.12 13.71 -3.90
N GLU A 60 -3.34 14.23 -3.93
CA GLU A 60 -4.56 13.47 -3.67
C GLU A 60 -4.71 12.26 -4.60
N GLN A 61 -4.51 12.45 -5.91
CA GLN A 61 -4.57 11.36 -6.88
C GLN A 61 -3.48 10.30 -6.64
N CYS A 62 -2.25 10.73 -6.35
CA CYS A 62 -1.15 9.83 -6.00
C CYS A 62 -1.48 8.99 -4.75
N LEU A 63 -2.03 9.62 -3.72
CA LEU A 63 -2.39 8.94 -2.47
C LEU A 63 -3.59 7.99 -2.64
N ALA A 64 -4.54 8.29 -3.52
CA ALA A 64 -5.61 7.38 -3.88
C ALA A 64 -5.06 6.09 -4.51
N VAL A 65 -4.12 6.22 -5.45
CA VAL A 65 -3.44 5.07 -6.07
C VAL A 65 -2.65 4.29 -5.02
N LEU A 66 -1.90 4.96 -4.15
CA LEU A 66 -1.15 4.30 -3.08
C LEU A 66 -2.09 3.49 -2.17
N LYS A 67 -3.22 4.07 -1.75
CA LYS A 67 -4.21 3.42 -0.88
C LYS A 67 -4.76 2.14 -1.51
N GLU A 68 -5.05 2.16 -2.82
CA GLU A 68 -5.53 0.98 -3.56
C GLU A 68 -4.49 -0.15 -3.56
N LYS A 69 -3.21 0.17 -3.74
CA LYS A 69 -2.14 -0.84 -3.81
C LYS A 69 -1.75 -1.43 -2.44
N LEU A 70 -1.99 -0.72 -1.35
CA LEU A 70 -1.62 -1.17 -0.01
C LEU A 70 -2.31 -2.47 0.40
N GLY A 71 -3.61 -2.63 0.13
CA GLY A 71 -4.35 -3.84 0.53
C GLY A 71 -3.75 -5.13 -0.02
N PRO A 72 -3.65 -5.28 -1.36
CA PRO A 72 -3.01 -6.44 -1.99
C PRO A 72 -1.54 -6.63 -1.55
N PHE A 73 -0.81 -5.53 -1.35
CA PHE A 73 0.57 -5.58 -0.88
C PHE A 73 0.68 -6.21 0.53
N TRP A 74 -0.19 -5.85 1.46
CA TRP A 74 -0.20 -6.45 2.79
C TRP A 74 -0.52 -7.94 2.77
N VAL A 75 -1.52 -8.35 2.00
CA VAL A 75 -1.86 -9.77 1.82
C VAL A 75 -0.66 -10.54 1.25
N HIS A 76 0.02 -9.98 0.25
CA HIS A 76 1.24 -10.56 -0.32
C HIS A 76 2.33 -10.73 0.74
N VAL A 77 2.66 -9.67 1.49
CA VAL A 77 3.69 -9.69 2.54
C VAL A 77 3.37 -10.75 3.60
N PHE A 78 2.13 -10.79 4.10
CA PHE A 78 1.71 -11.78 5.09
C PHE A 78 1.87 -13.21 4.57
N THR A 79 1.38 -13.46 3.34
CA THR A 79 1.46 -14.79 2.71
C THR A 79 2.91 -15.22 2.55
N LYS A 80 3.78 -14.33 2.07
CA LYS A 80 5.21 -14.61 1.89
C LYS A 80 5.92 -14.88 3.20
N ARG A 81 5.58 -14.16 4.28
CA ARG A 81 6.12 -14.42 5.62
C ARG A 81 5.70 -15.79 6.15
N LYS A 82 4.42 -16.17 6.00
CA LYS A 82 3.95 -17.51 6.41
C LYS A 82 4.62 -18.62 5.60
N GLN A 83 4.78 -18.42 4.29
CA GLN A 83 5.52 -19.35 3.42
C GLN A 83 6.97 -19.49 3.88
N ALA A 84 7.70 -18.39 4.07
CA ALA A 84 9.09 -18.41 4.52
C ALA A 84 9.23 -19.14 5.87
N ALA A 85 8.38 -18.83 6.85
CA ALA A 85 8.41 -19.47 8.16
C ALA A 85 8.12 -20.98 8.10
N PHE A 86 7.27 -21.43 7.16
CA PHE A 86 7.05 -22.86 6.94
C PHE A 86 8.28 -23.54 6.34
N PHE A 87 8.92 -22.91 5.35
CA PHE A 87 10.12 -23.47 4.71
C PHE A 87 11.35 -23.46 5.62
N SER A 88 11.50 -22.47 6.51
CA SER A 88 12.61 -22.42 7.47
C SER A 88 12.51 -23.44 8.60
N LYS A 89 11.35 -24.08 8.79
CA LYS A 89 11.13 -25.13 9.78
C LYS A 89 11.36 -26.54 9.22
N LYS A 90 11.66 -26.65 7.93
CA LYS A 90 12.11 -27.88 7.26
C LYS A 90 13.62 -27.86 7.12
#